data_AF-A0A510IEU6-F1
#
_entry.id   AF-A0A510IEU6-F1
#
_cell.length_a   1.000
_cell.length_b   1.000
_cell.length_c   1.000
_cell.angle_alpha   90.00
_cell.angle_beta   90.00
_cell.angle_gamma   90.00
#
_symmetry.space_group_name_H-M   'P 1'
#
loop_
_entity.id
_entity.type
_entity.pdbx_description
1 polymer ?
#
loop_
_entity_poly.entity_id
_entity_poly.type
_entity_poly.pdbx_seq_one_letter_code
_entity_poly.pdbx_strand_id
1 'polypeptide(L)'
;MDHTITVAIIKGLSIVTAAAVPSIITYIVSSKYFKKRDYRKLESQYLVALKDIEYLLEVERIHCRRNMEMLDQSHRHNSRKAVEIETQLSWSGKNSQKRVYLKRAKLEEKLNETKPS
;
A
#
# COMPACT_ATOMS: atom_id res chain seq x y z
N MET A 1 -25.73 -56.86 -3.50
CA MET A 1 -24.43 -56.21 -3.80
C MET A 1 -24.62 -54.75 -4.23
N ASP A 2 -25.78 -54.40 -4.80
CA ASP A 2 -26.07 -53.06 -5.33
C ASP A 2 -26.23 -51.96 -4.26
N HIS A 3 -26.89 -52.25 -3.13
CA HIS A 3 -27.12 -51.25 -2.08
C HIS A 3 -25.83 -50.68 -1.46
N THR A 4 -24.77 -51.50 -1.34
CA THR A 4 -23.50 -51.06 -0.76
C THR A 4 -22.78 -50.07 -1.68
N ILE A 5 -22.90 -50.26 -3.00
CA ILE A 5 -22.32 -49.39 -4.02
C ILE A 5 -23.08 -48.06 -4.07
N THR A 6 -24.42 -48.10 -4.04
CA THR A 6 -25.25 -46.89 -4.04
C THR A 6 -25.00 -46.04 -2.78
N VAL A 7 -24.89 -46.66 -1.61
CA VAL A 7 -24.62 -45.95 -0.35
C VAL A 7 -23.20 -45.36 -0.34
N ALA A 8 -22.21 -46.06 -0.91
CA ALA A 8 -20.85 -45.54 -1.02
C ALA A 8 -20.77 -44.33 -1.96
N ILE A 9 -21.50 -44.34 -3.08
CA ILE A 9 -21.59 -43.21 -4.02
C ILE A 9 -22.25 -42.00 -3.34
N ILE A 10 -23.36 -42.21 -2.63
CA ILE A 10 -24.07 -41.13 -1.92
C ILE A 10 -23.18 -40.53 -0.82
N LYS A 11 -22.49 -41.38 -0.04
CA LYS A 11 -21.54 -40.91 0.99
C LYS A 11 -20.38 -40.13 0.37
N GLY A 12 -19.78 -40.62 -0.71
CA GLY A 12 -18.72 -39.91 -1.44
C GLY A 12 -19.18 -38.54 -1.95
N LEU A 13 -20.38 -38.47 -2.54
CA LEU A 13 -20.93 -37.22 -3.07
C LEU A 13 -21.24 -36.20 -1.95
N SER A 14 -21.76 -36.69 -0.81
CA SER A 14 -22.08 -35.84 0.34
C SER A 14 -20.83 -35.25 1.01
N ILE A 15 -19.72 -35.98 1.04
CA ILE A 15 -18.45 -35.51 1.61
C ILE A 15 -17.82 -34.44 0.71
N VAL A 16 -17.83 -34.65 -0.62
CA VAL A 16 -17.28 -33.68 -1.57
C VAL A 16 -18.08 -32.38 -1.58
N THR A 17 -19.41 -32.46 -1.52
CA THR A 17 -20.27 -31.27 -1.45
C THR A 17 -20.15 -30.54 -0.11
N ALA A 18 -20.04 -31.26 1.01
CA ALA A 18 -19.81 -30.66 2.33
C ALA A 18 -18.46 -29.93 2.44
N ALA A 19 -17.42 -30.38 1.72
CA ALA A 19 -16.12 -29.69 1.66
C ALA A 19 -16.11 -28.49 0.66
N ALA A 20 -16.90 -28.56 -0.40
CA ALA A 20 -16.94 -27.53 -1.44
C ALA A 20 -17.72 -26.27 -1.00
N VAL A 21 -18.80 -26.43 -0.23
CA VAL A 21 -19.67 -25.31 0.18
C VAL A 21 -18.94 -24.26 1.06
N PRO A 22 -18.18 -24.63 2.11
CA PRO A 22 -17.40 -23.67 2.89
C PRO A 22 -16.33 -22.95 2.04
N SER A 23 -15.75 -23.65 1.06
CA SER A 23 -14.72 -23.10 0.18
C SER A 23 -15.28 -22.02 -0.75
N ILE A 24 -16.47 -22.26 -1.32
CA ILE A 24 -17.17 -21.29 -2.18
C ILE A 24 -17.67 -20.10 -1.36
N ILE A 25 -18.25 -20.32 -0.19
CA ILE A 25 -18.71 -19.25 0.71
C ILE A 25 -17.53 -18.39 1.16
N THR A 26 -16.40 -19.00 1.53
CA THR A 26 -15.18 -18.27 1.91
C THR A 26 -14.63 -17.45 0.75
N TYR A 27 -14.63 -17.97 -0.49
CA TYR A 27 -14.22 -17.23 -1.68
C TYR A 27 -15.12 -16.01 -1.96
N ILE A 28 -16.45 -16.16 -1.81
CA ILE A 28 -17.42 -15.07 -2.02
C ILE A 28 -17.33 -14.03 -0.91
N VAL A 29 -17.22 -14.44 0.35
CA VAL A 29 -17.14 -13.52 1.50
C VAL A 29 -15.80 -12.78 1.54
N SER A 30 -14.68 -13.47 1.28
CA SER A 30 -13.33 -12.87 1.24
C SER A 30 -13.16 -11.89 0.07
N SER A 31 -13.78 -12.16 -1.08
CA SER A 31 -13.71 -11.26 -2.24
C SER A 31 -14.57 -10.00 -2.05
N LYS A 32 -15.70 -10.09 -1.35
CA LYS A 32 -16.69 -9.01 -1.28
C LYS A 32 -16.60 -8.11 -0.04
N TYR A 33 -16.26 -8.64 1.14
CA TYR A 33 -16.37 -7.91 2.40
C TYR A 33 -15.05 -7.40 2.97
N PHE A 34 -13.99 -8.21 2.96
CA PHE A 34 -12.72 -7.83 3.59
C PHE A 34 -11.87 -6.90 2.73
N LYS A 35 -11.97 -6.98 1.40
CA LYS A 35 -11.10 -6.20 0.53
C LYS A 35 -11.43 -4.70 0.57
N LYS A 36 -12.67 -4.28 0.29
CA LYS A 36 -12.92 -2.86 0.00
C LYS A 36 -12.70 -1.90 1.18
N ARG A 37 -13.11 -2.26 2.40
CA ARG A 37 -13.01 -1.35 3.56
C ARG A 37 -11.58 -1.25 4.07
N ASP A 38 -10.89 -2.37 4.19
CA ASP A 38 -9.50 -2.40 4.67
C ASP A 38 -8.54 -1.79 3.64
N TYR A 39 -8.75 -2.03 2.34
CA TYR A 39 -7.97 -1.34 1.31
C TYR A 39 -8.19 0.17 1.31
N ARG A 40 -9.41 0.67 1.52
CA ARG A 40 -9.63 2.13 1.61
C ARG A 40 -8.93 2.74 2.82
N LYS A 41 -8.99 2.07 3.97
CA LYS A 41 -8.26 2.52 5.17
C LYS A 41 -6.75 2.55 4.90
N LEU A 42 -6.23 1.51 4.25
CA LEU A 42 -4.81 1.42 3.88
C LEU A 42 -4.42 2.50 2.85
N GLU A 43 -5.24 2.74 1.83
CA GLU A 43 -5.03 3.80 0.84
C GLU A 43 -5.05 5.19 1.49
N SER A 44 -5.96 5.42 2.45
CA SER A 44 -6.00 6.66 3.22
C SER A 44 -4.75 6.82 4.08
N GLN A 45 -4.29 5.78 4.77
CA GLN A 45 -3.05 5.82 5.55
C GLN A 45 -1.83 6.05 4.65
N TYR A 46 -1.79 5.41 3.49
CA TYR A 46 -0.73 5.60 2.51
C TYR A 46 -0.72 7.03 1.95
N LEU A 47 -1.90 7.63 1.75
CA LEU A 47 -2.01 9.04 1.36
C LEU A 47 -1.43 9.98 2.42
N VAL A 48 -1.68 9.73 3.71
CA VAL A 48 -1.08 10.50 4.80
C VAL A 48 0.45 10.39 4.76
N ALA A 49 0.97 9.17 4.66
CA ALA A 49 2.42 8.95 4.58
C ALA A 49 3.07 9.66 3.37
N LEU A 50 2.39 9.69 2.21
CA LEU A 50 2.88 10.44 1.05
C LEU A 50 2.92 11.95 1.29
N LYS A 51 1.93 12.51 2.00
CA LYS A 51 1.90 13.93 2.38
C LYS A 51 3.03 14.27 3.35
N ASP A 52 3.29 13.41 4.33
CA ASP A 52 4.38 13.62 5.29
C ASP A 52 5.75 13.57 4.59
N ILE A 53 5.94 12.62 3.66
CA ILE A 53 7.16 12.55 2.86
C ILE A 53 7.32 13.82 1.99
N GLU A 54 6.25 14.30 1.36
CA GLU A 54 6.28 15.54 0.57
C GLU A 54 6.65 16.75 1.44
N TYR A 55 6.09 16.84 2.65
CA TYR A 55 6.44 17.87 3.62
C TYR A 55 7.93 17.85 3.97
N LEU A 56 8.48 16.67 4.31
CA LEU A 56 9.90 16.53 4.65
C LEU A 56 10.83 16.89 3.47
N LEU A 57 10.42 16.56 2.24
CA LEU A 57 11.15 16.94 1.04
C LEU A 57 11.15 18.46 0.81
N GLU A 58 10.05 19.15 1.13
CA GLU A 58 10.00 20.61 1.07
C GLU A 58 10.82 21.28 2.18
N VAL A 59 10.85 20.68 3.37
CA VAL A 59 11.76 21.10 4.44
C VAL A 59 13.21 21.01 3.96
N GLU A 60 13.64 19.89 3.36
CA GLU A 60 14.97 19.75 2.74
C GLU A 60 15.21 20.87 1.71
N ARG A 61 14.24 21.14 0.84
CA ARG A 61 14.37 22.19 -0.20
C ARG A 61 14.56 23.58 0.41
N ILE A 62 13.78 23.93 1.42
CA ILE A 62 13.90 25.23 2.10
C ILE A 62 15.23 25.35 2.84
N HIS A 63 15.69 24.29 3.51
CA HIS A 63 17.00 24.27 4.14
C HIS A 63 18.13 24.46 3.13
N CYS A 64 18.08 23.75 2.00
CA CYS A 64 19.07 23.92 0.93
C CYS A 64 19.09 25.35 0.37
N ARG A 65 17.92 25.98 0.23
CA ARG A 65 17.81 27.38 -0.20
C ARG A 65 18.43 28.33 0.82
N ARG A 66 18.09 28.17 2.11
CA ARG A 66 18.65 28.99 3.20
C ARG A 66 20.18 28.85 3.27
N ASN A 67 20.68 27.63 3.14
CA ASN A 67 22.12 27.38 3.09
C ASN A 67 22.78 28.09 1.91
N MET A 68 22.13 28.08 0.73
CA MET A 68 22.63 28.85 -0.42
C MET A 68 22.67 30.35 -0.12
N GLU A 69 21.64 30.89 0.52
CA GLU A 69 21.58 32.31 0.89
C GLU A 69 22.62 32.71 1.95
N MET A 70 22.97 31.80 2.86
CA MET A 70 23.87 32.08 3.98
C MET A 70 25.33 31.70 3.73
N LEU A 71 25.56 30.64 2.94
CA LEU A 71 26.86 29.96 2.80
C LEU A 71 27.30 29.82 1.34
N ASP A 72 26.53 30.37 0.38
CA ASP A 72 26.73 30.26 -1.08
C ASP A 72 26.81 28.81 -1.58
N GLN A 73 26.29 27.87 -0.79
CA GLN A 73 26.29 26.44 -1.09
C GLN A 73 25.03 25.76 -0.53
N SER A 74 24.45 24.81 -1.28
CA SER A 74 23.26 24.07 -0.79
C SER A 74 23.56 23.07 0.34
N HIS A 75 24.77 22.51 0.35
CA HIS A 75 25.20 21.37 1.19
C HIS A 75 24.32 20.11 1.10
N ARG A 76 23.45 19.98 0.08
CA ARG A 76 22.53 18.85 -0.04
C ARG A 76 23.24 17.50 -0.11
N HIS A 77 24.23 17.39 -0.98
CA HIS A 77 24.99 16.15 -1.17
C HIS A 77 25.74 15.76 0.11
N ASN A 78 26.41 16.72 0.74
CA ASN A 78 27.17 16.49 1.97
C ASN A 78 26.26 16.07 3.12
N SER A 79 25.08 16.69 3.26
CA SER A 79 24.09 16.34 4.28
C SER A 79 23.56 14.91 4.08
N ARG A 80 23.30 14.50 2.83
CA ARG A 80 22.88 13.12 2.53
C ARG A 80 23.97 12.11 2.85
N LYS A 81 25.21 12.42 2.50
CA LYS A 81 26.37 11.57 2.82
C LYS A 81 26.57 11.45 4.34
N ALA A 82 26.38 12.55 5.09
CA ALA A 82 26.42 12.53 6.55
C ALA A 82 25.34 11.61 7.12
N VAL A 83 24.09 11.71 6.64
CA VAL A 83 23.00 10.80 7.05
C VAL A 83 23.35 9.34 6.76
N GLU A 84 23.89 9.03 5.58
CA GLU A 84 24.31 7.67 5.23
C GLU A 84 25.37 7.12 6.20
N ILE A 85 26.35 7.95 6.58
CA ILE A 85 27.43 7.56 7.50
C ILE A 85 26.92 7.42 8.94
N GLU A 86 26.16 8.41 9.43
CA GLU A 86 25.74 8.50 10.83
C GLU A 86 24.60 7.55 11.18
N THR A 87 23.69 7.28 10.23
CA THR A 87 22.47 6.51 10.48
C THR A 87 22.43 5.16 9.76
N GLN A 88 23.38 4.90 8.84
CA GLN A 88 23.40 3.72 7.97
C GLN A 88 22.15 3.59 7.07
N LEU A 89 21.37 4.68 6.92
CA LEU A 89 20.22 4.73 6.03
C LEU A 89 20.63 5.21 4.65
N SER A 90 20.19 4.51 3.60
CA SER A 90 20.50 4.86 2.20
C SER A 90 19.30 5.44 1.46
N TRP A 91 19.57 6.44 0.61
CA TRP A 91 18.53 7.08 -0.19
C TRP A 91 18.22 6.28 -1.46
N SER A 92 17.06 5.63 -1.52
CA SER A 92 16.67 4.80 -2.68
C SER A 92 16.33 5.56 -3.96
N GLY A 93 16.10 6.88 -3.92
CA GLY A 93 15.65 7.67 -5.08
C GLY A 93 14.20 7.43 -5.53
N LYS A 94 13.52 6.39 -5.03
CA LYS A 94 12.16 6.01 -5.44
C LYS A 94 11.09 7.01 -5.01
N ASN A 95 11.37 7.77 -3.96
CA ASN A 95 10.51 8.81 -3.40
C ASN A 95 11.13 10.19 -3.59
N SER A 96 11.58 10.50 -4.81
CA SER A 96 11.89 11.88 -5.18
C SER A 96 10.61 12.73 -5.17
N GLN A 97 10.76 14.04 -4.96
CA GLN A 97 9.66 14.99 -4.85
C GLN A 97 8.65 14.88 -5.99
N LYS A 98 9.12 14.87 -7.24
CA LYS A 98 8.27 14.64 -8.41
C LYS A 98 7.50 13.31 -8.34
N ARG A 99 8.15 12.23 -7.92
CA ARG A 99 7.51 10.89 -7.84
C ARG A 99 6.49 10.83 -6.71
N VAL A 100 6.76 11.46 -5.57
CA VAL A 100 5.83 11.53 -4.43
C VAL A 100 4.59 12.31 -4.82
N TYR A 101 4.76 13.49 -5.45
CA TYR A 101 3.65 14.29 -5.97
C TYR A 101 2.75 13.48 -6.92
N LEU A 102 3.34 12.81 -7.92
CA LEU A 102 2.58 12.00 -8.88
C LEU A 102 1.84 10.84 -8.21
N LYS A 103 2.47 10.15 -7.25
CA LYS A 103 1.82 9.06 -6.49
C LYS A 103 0.66 9.60 -5.65
N ARG A 104 0.84 10.76 -5.01
CA ARG A 104 -0.20 11.39 -4.20
C ARG A 104 -1.40 11.78 -5.05
N ALA A 105 -1.18 12.53 -6.13
CA ALA A 105 -2.25 13.00 -7.00
C ALA A 105 -3.11 11.85 -7.54
N LYS A 106 -2.46 10.79 -8.03
CA LYS A 106 -3.15 9.58 -8.52
C LYS A 106 -3.98 8.89 -7.43
N LEU A 107 -3.48 8.87 -6.20
CA LEU A 107 -4.17 8.23 -5.08
C LEU A 107 -5.34 9.09 -4.58
N GLU A 108 -5.19 10.42 -4.57
CA GLU A 108 -6.26 11.37 -4.25
C GLU A 108 -7.40 11.27 -5.27
N GLU A 109 -7.09 11.21 -6.56
CA GLU A 109 -8.06 10.99 -7.65
C GLU A 109 -8.85 9.70 -7.41
N LYS A 110 -8.15 8.56 -7.21
CA LYS A 110 -8.78 7.26 -6.97
C LYS A 110 -9.69 7.24 -5.73
N LEU A 111 -9.29 7.94 -4.65
CA LEU A 111 -10.10 8.04 -3.43
C LEU A 111 -11.32 8.96 -3.62
N ASN A 112 -11.23 9.97 -4.47
CA ASN A 112 -12.33 10.87 -4.79
C ASN A 112 -13.37 10.20 -5.72
N GLU A 113 -12.92 9.46 -6.74
CA GLU A 113 -13.81 8.69 -7.64
C GLU A 113 -14.64 7.62 -6.91
N THR A 114 -14.16 7.18 -5.75
CA THR A 114 -14.77 6.08 -5.00
C THR A 114 -15.61 6.56 -3.80
N LYS A 115 -15.73 7.87 -3.55
CA LYS A 115 -16.68 8.40 -2.55
C LYS A 115 -18.12 8.28 -3.08
N PRO A 116 -19.04 7.59 -2.37
CA PRO A 116 -20.45 7.67 -2.71
C PRO A 116 -20.94 9.10 -2.44
N SER A 117 -21.65 9.69 -3.40
CA SER A 117 -22.32 10.99 -3.30
C SER A 117 -23.35 11.01 -2.17
#